data_AF-A0A355W9A4-F1
#
_entry.id   AF-A0A355W9A4-F1
#
_cell.length_a   1.000
_cell.length_b   1.000
_cell.length_c   1.000
_cell.angle_alpha   90.00
_cell.angle_beta   90.00
_cell.angle_gamma   90.00
#
_symmetry.space_group_name_H-M   'P 1'
#
loop_
_entity.id
_entity.type
_entity.pdbx_description
1 polymer ?
#
loop_
_entity_poly.entity_id
_entity_poly.type
_entity_poly.pdbx_seq_one_letter_code
_entity_poly.pdbx_strand_id
1 'polypeptide(L)'
;MTKNSIAEYEAILENDELPWPPEDVIQTFYVHMRKQRESKSQQWMSSWDEKLKDLETLNANQAKQLMGQLLNSPLFLTQDHKDHLVVLVGNVDKHLSKLSVDWLVEKFKELSRDRRLEFLNIIKQMLN
;
A
#
# COMPACT_ATOMS: atom_id res chain seq x y z
N MET A 1 23.04 -22.00 -6.24
CA MET A 1 24.49 -22.26 -6.14
C MET A 1 24.75 -23.66 -6.66
N THR A 2 25.62 -23.80 -7.66
CA THR A 2 26.05 -25.08 -8.20
C THR A 2 27.09 -25.70 -7.27
N LYS A 3 27.14 -27.03 -7.14
CA LYS A 3 28.08 -27.72 -6.23
C LYS A 3 29.56 -27.33 -6.44
N ASN A 4 29.93 -26.91 -7.65
CA ASN A 4 31.28 -26.40 -7.96
C ASN A 4 31.65 -25.11 -7.23
N SER A 5 30.70 -24.19 -7.00
CA SER A 5 31.04 -22.90 -6.37
C SER A 5 31.36 -23.09 -4.88
N ILE A 6 30.74 -24.07 -4.21
CA ILE A 6 30.98 -24.34 -2.78
C ILE A 6 32.40 -24.90 -2.57
N ALA A 7 32.83 -25.85 -3.39
CA ALA A 7 34.17 -26.45 -3.31
C ALA A 7 35.31 -25.45 -3.59
N GLU A 8 35.11 -24.48 -4.50
CA GLU A 8 36.08 -23.40 -4.74
C GLU A 8 36.24 -22.49 -3.51
N TYR A 9 35.14 -22.14 -2.84
CA TYR A 9 35.20 -21.32 -1.62
C TYR A 9 35.80 -22.09 -0.44
N GLU A 10 35.47 -23.37 -0.27
CA GLU A 10 36.05 -24.21 0.77
C GLU A 10 37.58 -24.31 0.63
N ALA A 11 38.11 -24.50 -0.57
CA ALA A 11 39.56 -24.55 -0.82
C ALA A 11 40.29 -23.22 -0.58
N ILE A 12 39.62 -22.08 -0.80
CA ILE A 12 40.16 -20.74 -0.47
C ILE A 12 40.18 -20.53 1.04
N LEU A 13 39.15 -21.02 1.74
CA LEU A 13 38.98 -20.85 3.18
C LEU A 13 39.74 -21.89 4.02
N GLU A 14 40.20 -22.99 3.42
CA GLU A 14 40.89 -24.08 4.11
C GLU A 14 42.22 -23.64 4.77
N ASN A 15 42.82 -22.54 4.30
CA ASN A 15 44.08 -21.99 4.84
C ASN A 15 43.91 -20.75 5.73
N ASP A 16 42.72 -20.17 5.79
CA ASP A 16 42.42 -19.01 6.63
C ASP A 16 41.47 -19.44 7.76
N GLU A 17 41.94 -19.44 9.01
CA GLU A 17 41.03 -19.55 10.16
C GLU A 17 40.06 -18.37 10.11
N LEU A 18 38.83 -18.64 9.66
CA LEU A 18 37.80 -17.63 9.65
C LEU A 18 37.52 -17.18 11.08
N PRO A 19 37.40 -15.86 11.33
CA PRO A 19 37.16 -15.33 12.67
C PRO A 19 35.80 -15.79 13.24
N TRP A 20 34.85 -16.19 12.39
CA TRP A 20 33.54 -16.72 12.77
C TRP A 20 33.03 -17.78 11.78
N PRO A 21 32.20 -18.75 12.23
CA PRO A 21 31.52 -19.68 11.35
C PRO A 21 30.62 -18.96 10.33
N PRO A 22 30.70 -19.28 9.02
CA PRO A 22 29.87 -18.66 7.99
C PRO A 22 28.37 -18.75 8.27
N GLU A 23 27.91 -19.87 8.84
CA GLU A 23 26.51 -20.10 9.19
C GLU A 23 26.02 -19.07 10.22
N ASP A 24 26.83 -18.80 11.24
CA ASP A 24 26.51 -17.84 12.31
C ASP A 24 26.46 -16.41 11.76
N VAL A 25 27.40 -16.08 10.86
CA VAL A 25 27.44 -14.77 10.19
C VAL A 25 26.19 -14.58 9.33
N ILE A 26 25.86 -15.55 8.47
CA ILE A 26 24.68 -15.51 7.59
C ILE A 26 23.39 -15.41 8.41
N GLN A 27 23.27 -16.21 9.47
CA GLN A 27 22.10 -16.20 10.35
C GLN A 27 21.94 -14.85 11.05
N THR A 28 23.05 -14.27 11.52
CA THR A 28 23.05 -12.93 12.14
C THR A 28 22.58 -11.86 11.15
N PHE A 29 23.11 -11.87 9.92
CA PHE A 29 22.64 -10.96 8.87
C PHE A 29 21.16 -11.15 8.57
N TYR A 30 20.70 -12.40 8.41
CA TYR A 30 19.30 -12.69 8.13
C TYR A 30 18.37 -12.15 9.22
N VAL A 31 18.67 -12.42 10.50
CA VAL A 31 17.88 -11.93 11.64
C VAL A 31 17.87 -10.41 11.67
N HIS A 32 19.03 -9.77 11.46
CA HIS A 32 19.14 -8.33 11.46
C HIS A 32 18.34 -7.67 10.33
N MET A 33 18.49 -8.17 9.09
CA MET A 33 17.76 -7.69 7.92
C MET A 33 16.25 -7.85 8.08
N ARG A 34 15.81 -8.99 8.63
CA ARG A 34 14.40 -9.25 8.92
C ARG A 34 13.85 -8.22 9.91
N LYS A 35 14.55 -8.01 11.03
CA LYS A 35 14.15 -7.04 12.07
C LYS A 35 14.10 -5.62 11.52
N GLN A 36 15.08 -5.22 10.71
CA GLN A 36 15.06 -3.91 10.04
C GLN A 36 13.86 -3.77 9.10
N ARG A 37 13.57 -4.80 8.29
CA ARG A 37 12.42 -4.80 7.38
C ARG A 37 11.11 -4.62 8.15
N GLU A 38 10.92 -5.42 9.20
CA GLU A 38 9.72 -5.35 10.05
C GLU A 38 9.57 -3.97 10.69
N SER A 39 10.65 -3.41 11.23
CA SER A 39 10.64 -2.05 11.82
C SER A 39 10.30 -0.96 10.80
N LYS A 40 10.89 -1.00 9.59
CA LYS A 40 10.59 -0.03 8.52
C LYS A 40 9.14 -0.17 8.05
N SER A 41 8.66 -1.40 7.91
CA SER A 41 7.30 -1.69 7.54
C SER A 41 6.30 -1.14 8.56
N GLN A 42 6.56 -1.37 9.86
CA GLN A 42 5.73 -0.84 10.94
C GLN A 42 5.72 0.69 10.95
N GLN A 43 6.91 1.32 10.84
CA GLN A 43 7.02 2.78 10.84
C GLN A 43 6.23 3.41 9.68
N TRP A 44 6.33 2.82 8.49
CA TRP A 44 5.58 3.31 7.34
C TRP A 44 4.06 3.15 7.54
N MET A 45 3.61 1.99 8.04
CA MET A 45 2.19 1.76 8.33
C MET A 45 1.65 2.73 9.38
N SER A 46 2.36 2.92 10.50
CA SER A 46 1.94 3.86 11.55
C SER A 46 1.90 5.31 11.10
N SER A 47 2.63 5.67 10.03
CA SER A 47 2.53 7.02 9.44
C SER A 47 1.17 7.31 8.79
N TRP A 48 0.37 6.27 8.52
CA TRP A 48 -0.95 6.40 7.92
C TRP A 48 -2.07 6.60 8.94
N ASP A 49 -1.89 6.13 10.17
CA ASP A 49 -2.91 6.24 11.22
C ASP A 49 -3.31 7.70 11.46
N GLU A 50 -2.34 8.61 11.50
CA GLU A 50 -2.59 10.04 11.66
C GLU A 50 -3.15 10.68 10.38
N LYS A 51 -2.58 10.33 9.21
CA LYS A 51 -3.02 10.89 7.91
C LYS A 51 -4.46 10.54 7.55
N LEU A 52 -4.94 9.38 8.01
CA LEU A 52 -6.27 8.86 7.71
C LEU A 52 -7.27 9.05 8.85
N LYS A 53 -6.85 9.60 9.99
CA LYS A 53 -7.69 9.82 11.16
C LYS A 53 -8.98 10.58 10.82
N ASP A 54 -8.85 11.62 10.00
CA ASP A 54 -9.96 12.49 9.60
C ASP A 54 -10.30 12.36 8.10
N LEU A 55 -10.15 11.16 7.53
CA LEU A 55 -10.35 10.87 6.10
C LEU A 55 -11.64 11.50 5.53
N GLU A 56 -12.76 11.37 6.25
CA GLU A 56 -14.08 11.87 5.83
C GLU A 56 -14.14 13.40 5.66
N THR A 57 -13.21 14.14 6.26
CA THR A 57 -13.14 15.61 6.14
C THR A 57 -12.33 16.07 4.92
N LEU A 58 -11.58 15.16 4.30
CA LEU A 58 -10.69 15.49 3.19
C LEU A 58 -11.49 15.74 1.92
N ASN A 59 -11.07 16.75 1.16
CA ASN A 59 -11.62 16.99 -0.17
C ASN A 59 -11.05 16.01 -1.21
N ALA A 60 -11.61 16.04 -2.42
CA ALA A 60 -11.25 15.10 -3.49
C ALA A 60 -9.76 15.16 -3.88
N ASN A 61 -9.15 16.35 -3.86
CA ASN A 61 -7.72 16.49 -4.20
C ASN A 61 -6.83 15.87 -3.13
N GLN A 62 -7.12 16.14 -1.85
CA GLN A 62 -6.38 15.57 -0.72
C GLN A 62 -6.51 14.04 -0.70
N ALA A 63 -7.72 13.50 -0.86
CA ALA A 63 -7.96 12.06 -0.90
C ALA A 63 -7.25 11.38 -2.09
N LYS A 64 -7.22 12.02 -3.28
CA LYS A 64 -6.45 11.51 -4.44
C LYS A 64 -4.96 11.48 -4.19
N GLN A 65 -4.41 12.49 -3.52
CA GLN A 65 -2.99 12.53 -3.16
C GLN A 65 -2.64 11.37 -2.20
N LEU A 66 -3.48 11.09 -1.21
CA LEU A 66 -3.29 9.95 -0.31
C LEU A 66 -3.38 8.62 -1.06
N MET A 67 -4.37 8.46 -1.95
CA MET A 67 -4.48 7.28 -2.81
C MET A 67 -3.20 7.05 -3.62
N GLY A 68 -2.68 8.09 -4.27
CA GLY A 68 -1.43 7.99 -5.03
C GLY A 68 -0.24 7.57 -4.18
N GLN A 69 -0.16 8.02 -2.93
CA GLN A 69 0.89 7.60 -2.00
C GLN A 69 0.71 6.15 -1.49
N LEU A 70 -0.53 5.71 -1.23
CA LEU A 70 -0.83 4.33 -0.81
C LEU A 70 -0.52 3.32 -1.93
N LEU A 71 -0.85 3.65 -3.18
CA LEU A 71 -0.58 2.80 -4.34
C LEU A 71 0.92 2.69 -4.63
N ASN A 72 1.71 3.72 -4.30
CA ASN A 72 3.17 3.72 -4.39
C ASN A 72 3.83 3.18 -3.11
N SER A 73 3.34 2.02 -2.63
CA SER A 73 3.82 1.40 -1.41
C SER A 73 5.26 0.88 -1.51
N PRO A 74 6.03 0.90 -0.41
CA PRO A 74 7.40 0.42 -0.42
C PRO A 74 7.50 -1.11 -0.48
N LEU A 75 8.53 -1.62 -1.15
CA LEU A 75 8.76 -3.07 -1.31
C LEU A 75 9.09 -3.81 -0.01
N PHE A 76 9.53 -3.09 1.03
CA PHE A 76 9.90 -3.68 2.32
C PHE A 76 8.71 -4.06 3.19
N LEU A 77 7.46 -3.82 2.75
CA LEU A 77 6.29 -4.20 3.54
C LEU A 77 6.22 -5.71 3.76
N THR A 78 5.93 -6.10 5.00
CA THR A 78 5.58 -7.49 5.34
C THR A 78 4.23 -7.87 4.73
N GLN A 79 3.93 -9.16 4.64
CA GLN A 79 2.66 -9.60 4.06
C GLN A 79 1.46 -9.07 4.87
N ASP A 80 1.49 -9.21 6.19
CA ASP A 80 0.43 -8.69 7.08
C ASP A 80 0.19 -7.19 6.87
N HIS A 81 1.25 -6.40 6.67
CA HIS A 81 1.12 -4.97 6.40
C HIS A 81 0.61 -4.67 4.99
N LYS A 82 0.90 -5.50 3.99
CA LYS A 82 0.28 -5.40 2.66
C LYS A 82 -1.22 -5.68 2.73
N ASP A 83 -1.62 -6.68 3.50
CA ASP A 83 -3.03 -7.02 3.68
C ASP A 83 -3.77 -5.87 4.39
N HIS A 84 -3.15 -5.26 5.40
CA HIS A 84 -3.70 -4.06 6.04
C HIS A 84 -3.73 -2.85 5.07
N LEU A 85 -2.71 -2.67 4.22
CA LEU A 85 -2.70 -1.62 3.21
C LEU A 85 -3.89 -1.73 2.24
N VAL A 86 -4.33 -2.93 1.87
CA VAL A 86 -5.53 -3.13 1.04
C VAL A 86 -6.76 -2.53 1.70
N VAL A 87 -6.91 -2.66 3.02
CA VAL A 87 -8.00 -2.06 3.78
C VAL A 87 -7.92 -0.53 3.73
N LEU A 88 -6.73 0.05 3.92
CA LEU A 88 -6.53 1.50 3.84
C LEU A 88 -6.86 2.04 2.45
N VAL A 89 -6.41 1.36 1.39
CA VAL A 89 -6.75 1.70 0.00
C VAL A 89 -8.26 1.67 -0.20
N GLY A 90 -8.95 0.61 0.26
CA GLY A 90 -10.40 0.50 0.16
C GLY A 90 -11.15 1.63 0.87
N ASN A 91 -10.65 2.07 2.03
CA ASN A 91 -11.25 3.19 2.76
C ASN A 91 -11.13 4.51 1.99
N VAL A 92 -9.95 4.82 1.44
CA VAL A 92 -9.75 6.05 0.64
C VAL A 92 -10.55 6.00 -0.66
N ASP A 93 -10.62 4.85 -1.31
CA ASP A 93 -11.41 4.67 -2.54
C ASP A 93 -12.91 4.89 -2.30
N LYS A 94 -13.43 4.35 -1.20
CA LYS A 94 -14.82 4.55 -0.77
C LYS A 94 -15.13 6.03 -0.52
N HIS A 95 -14.21 6.75 0.15
CA HIS A 95 -14.38 8.18 0.39
C HIS A 95 -14.37 8.99 -0.92
N LEU A 96 -13.44 8.69 -1.84
CA LEU A 96 -13.40 9.31 -3.17
C LEU A 96 -14.68 9.05 -3.98
N SER A 97 -15.21 7.84 -3.89
CA SER A 97 -16.48 7.47 -4.52
C SER A 97 -17.65 8.27 -3.93
N LYS A 98 -17.71 8.41 -2.59
CA LYS A 98 -18.72 9.22 -1.90
C LYS A 98 -18.67 10.68 -2.35
N LEU A 99 -17.50 11.31 -2.37
CA LEU A 99 -17.32 12.68 -2.85
C LEU A 99 -17.79 12.87 -4.31
N SER A 100 -17.55 11.86 -5.16
CA SER A 100 -17.99 11.89 -6.56
C SER A 100 -19.51 11.83 -6.68
N VAL A 101 -20.17 10.99 -5.88
CA VAL A 101 -21.63 10.90 -5.81
C VAL A 101 -22.22 12.20 -5.25
N ASP A 102 -21.68 12.72 -4.16
CA ASP A 102 -22.14 13.96 -3.53
C ASP A 102 -22.07 15.12 -4.54
N TRP A 103 -20.99 15.22 -5.32
CA TRP A 103 -20.88 16.22 -6.37
C TRP A 103 -21.95 16.06 -7.47
N LEU A 104 -22.20 14.83 -7.94
CA LEU A 104 -23.26 14.56 -8.92
C LEU A 104 -24.64 14.94 -8.38
N VAL A 105 -24.90 14.67 -7.09
CA VAL A 105 -26.15 15.04 -6.42
C VAL A 105 -26.32 16.55 -6.35
N GLU A 106 -25.27 17.30 -6.00
CA GLU A 106 -25.33 18.77 -6.01
C GLU A 106 -25.58 19.31 -7.42
N LYS A 107 -24.94 18.75 -8.45
CA LYS A 107 -25.23 19.12 -9.85
C LYS A 107 -26.64 18.77 -10.29
N PHE A 108 -27.18 17.65 -9.86
CA PHE A 108 -28.58 17.30 -10.12
C PHE A 108 -29.56 18.29 -9.45
N LYS A 109 -29.25 18.77 -8.23
CA LYS A 109 -30.04 19.79 -7.53
C LYS A 109 -30.03 21.14 -8.24
N GLU A 110 -29.02 21.48 -9.02
CA GLU A 110 -28.99 22.72 -9.82
C GLU A 110 -29.91 22.66 -11.07
N LEU A 111 -30.33 21.47 -11.51
CA LEU A 111 -31.14 21.30 -12.73
C LEU A 111 -32.60 21.74 -12.57
N SER A 112 -33.20 22.21 -13.67
CA SER A 112 -34.65 22.43 -13.77
C SER A 112 -35.44 21.11 -13.69
N ARG A 113 -36.73 21.18 -13.39
CA ARG A 113 -37.58 19.98 -13.22
C ARG A 113 -37.55 19.07 -14.45
N ASP A 114 -37.68 19.62 -15.65
CA ASP A 114 -37.68 18.83 -16.90
C ASP A 114 -36.33 18.14 -17.12
N ARG A 115 -35.23 18.84 -16.86
CA ARG A 115 -33.87 18.28 -16.97
C ARG A 115 -33.58 17.22 -15.92
N ARG A 116 -34.11 17.35 -14.70
CA ARG A 116 -34.03 16.29 -13.70
C ARG A 116 -34.78 15.02 -14.14
N LEU A 117 -35.97 15.16 -14.72
CA LEU A 117 -36.74 14.03 -15.24
C LEU A 117 -36.01 13.34 -16.40
N GLU A 118 -35.44 14.11 -17.31
CA GLU A 118 -34.59 13.60 -18.40
C GLU A 118 -33.38 12.83 -17.86
N PHE A 119 -32.64 13.41 -16.91
CA PHE A 119 -31.50 12.75 -16.26
C PHE A 119 -31.91 11.41 -15.62
N LEU A 120 -33.00 11.39 -14.84
CA LEU A 120 -33.51 10.17 -14.21
C LEU A 120 -33.92 9.11 -15.24
N ASN A 121 -34.49 9.51 -16.37
CA ASN A 121 -34.84 8.59 -17.44
C ASN A 121 -33.60 7.95 -18.09
N ILE A 122 -32.55 8.74 -18.33
CA ILE A 122 -31.27 8.25 -18.86
C ILE A 122 -30.64 7.24 -17.89
N ILE A 123 -30.53 7.59 -16.60
CA ILE A 123 -29.97 6.68 -15.59
C ILE A 123 -30.78 5.39 -15.50
N LYS A 124 -32.12 5.47 -15.56
CA LYS A 124 -32.99 4.28 -15.56
C LYS A 124 -32.75 3.38 -16.78
N GLN A 125 -32.46 3.96 -17.95
CA GLN A 125 -32.13 3.19 -19.15
C GLN A 125 -30.74 2.53 -19.06
N MET A 126 -29.78 3.15 -18.36
CA MET A 126 -28.43 2.58 -18.21
C MET A 126 -28.35 1.42 -17.18
N LEU A 127 -29.32 1.32 -16.28
CA LEU A 127 -29.38 0.29 -15.24
C LEU A 127 -30.20 -0.96 -15.65
N ASN A 128 -30.88 -0.91 -16.79
CA ASN A 128 -31.62 -2.02 -17.38
C ASN A 128 -30.79 -2.71 -18.46
#